data_AF-A0A397B5H7-F1
#
_entry.id   AF-A0A397B5H7-F1
#
_cell.length_a   1.000
_cell.length_b   1.000
_cell.length_c   1.000
_cell.angle_alpha   90.00
_cell.angle_beta   90.00
_cell.angle_gamma   90.00
#
_symmetry.space_group_name_H-M   'P 1'
#
loop_
_entity.id
_entity.type
_entity.pdbx_description
1 polymer ?
#
loop_
_entity_poly.entity_id
_entity_poly.type
_entity_poly.pdbx_seq_one_letter_code
_entity_poly.pdbx_strand_id
1 'polypeptide(L)'
;ETDTAEVRNHAAYSYLVVYGTTVLACCWVVILPPQKAAVKEMLQHGGNYPVIGALIIVLTSVILCVSVTAIMMTMFESTSCYLLAGGQGC
;
A
#
# COMPACT_ATOMS: atom_id res chain seq x y z
N GLU A 1 -10.75 -8.50 28.81
CA GLU A 1 -10.93 -7.55 27.69
C GLU A 1 -11.23 -6.20 28.34
N THR A 2 -10.24 -5.32 28.42
CA THR A 2 -10.34 -4.11 29.25
C THR A 2 -10.35 -2.89 28.32
N ASP A 3 -11.54 -2.44 27.93
CA ASP A 3 -11.76 -1.19 27.21
C ASP A 3 -11.28 -0.01 28.05
N THR A 4 -10.01 0.36 27.86
CA THR A 4 -9.38 1.49 28.54
C THR A 4 -9.45 2.71 27.64
N ALA A 5 -9.62 3.90 28.21
CA ALA A 5 -9.71 5.16 27.44
C ALA A 5 -8.51 5.35 26.49
N GLU A 6 -7.33 4.88 26.89
CA GLU A 6 -6.11 4.83 26.08
C GLU A 6 -6.29 4.05 24.78
N VAL A 7 -6.83 2.83 24.83
CA VAL A 7 -7.05 1.96 23.66
C VAL A 7 -8.03 2.62 22.68
N ARG A 8 -9.07 3.28 23.21
CA ARG A 8 -10.04 4.02 22.40
C ARG A 8 -9.42 5.25 21.73
N ASN A 9 -8.47 5.91 22.38
CA ASN A 9 -7.75 7.04 21.80
C ASN A 9 -6.79 6.59 20.68
N HIS A 10 -6.07 5.49 20.88
CA HIS A 10 -5.23 4.88 19.84
C HIS A 10 -6.05 4.49 18.59
N ALA A 11 -7.23 3.91 18.78
CA ALA A 11 -8.15 3.63 17.68
C ALA A 11 -8.69 4.91 17.01
N ALA A 12 -9.02 5.95 17.79
CA ALA A 12 -9.48 7.22 17.22
C ALA A 12 -8.41 7.89 16.33
N TYR A 13 -7.13 7.85 16.74
CA TYR A 13 -6.02 8.35 15.92
C TYR A 13 -5.85 7.59 14.60
N SER A 14 -5.97 6.25 14.61
CA SER A 14 -5.84 5.46 13.37
C SER A 14 -6.97 5.77 12.39
N TYR A 15 -8.21 5.89 12.87
CA TYR A 15 -9.33 6.33 12.03
C TYR A 15 -9.13 7.74 11.48
N LEU A 16 -8.61 8.68 12.29
CA LEU A 16 -8.33 10.04 11.84
C LEU A 16 -7.31 10.04 10.68
N VAL A 17 -6.25 9.24 10.77
CA VAL A 17 -5.26 9.11 9.68
C VAL A 17 -5.87 8.50 8.42
N VAL A 18 -6.64 7.42 8.54
CA VAL A 18 -7.27 6.75 7.39
C VAL A 18 -8.27 7.68 6.69
N TYR A 19 -9.16 8.33 7.44
CA TYR A 19 -10.14 9.24 6.84
C TYR A 19 -9.50 10.54 6.33
N GLY A 20 -8.51 11.07 7.04
CA GLY A 20 -7.77 12.26 6.61
C GLY A 20 -7.03 12.05 5.29
N THR A 21 -6.31 10.93 5.16
CA THR A 21 -5.63 10.56 3.90
C THR A 21 -6.62 10.26 2.78
N THR A 22 -7.79 9.70 3.08
CA THR A 22 -8.86 9.47 2.09
C THR A 22 -9.40 10.79 1.52
N VAL A 23 -9.63 11.80 2.36
CA VAL A 23 -10.06 13.13 1.90
C VAL A 23 -8.98 13.78 1.03
N LEU A 24 -7.71 13.68 1.43
CA LEU A 24 -6.58 14.17 0.63
C LEU A 24 -6.50 13.45 -0.73
N ALA A 25 -6.74 12.14 -0.76
CA ALA A 25 -6.80 11.37 -2.00
C ALA A 25 -7.98 11.81 -2.89
N CYS A 26 -9.14 12.11 -2.31
CA CYS A 26 -10.28 12.67 -3.04
C CYS A 26 -9.95 14.01 -3.70
N CYS A 27 -9.16 14.88 -3.05
CA CYS A 27 -8.69 16.13 -3.67
C CYS A 27 -7.86 15.86 -4.94
N TRP A 28 -7.09 14.77 -4.98
CA TRP A 28 -6.29 14.38 -6.14
C TRP A 28 -7.12 13.92 -7.35
N VAL A 29 -8.42 13.63 -7.18
CA VAL A 29 -9.32 13.24 -8.28
C VAL A 29 -9.44 14.35 -9.33
N VAL A 30 -9.32 15.62 -8.92
CA VAL A 30 -9.37 16.77 -9.83
C VAL A 30 -8.14 16.84 -10.76
N ILE A 31 -7.02 16.22 -10.37
CA ILE A 31 -5.78 16.12 -11.16
C ILE A 31 -5.78 14.89 -12.09
N LEU A 32 -6.72 13.97 -11.90
CA LEU A 32 -6.87 12.76 -12.71
C LEU A 32 -7.37 12.95 -14.17
N PRO A 33 -8.17 13.97 -14.57
CA PRO A 33 -8.66 14.09 -15.96
C PRO A 33 -7.57 14.14 -17.04
N PRO A 34 -6.44 14.87 -16.91
CA PRO A 34 -5.37 14.84 -17.91
C PRO A 34 -4.69 13.46 -18.02
N GLN A 35 -4.57 12.72 -16.91
CA GLN A 35 -4.00 11.37 -16.93
C GLN A 35 -4.88 10.39 -17.71
N LYS A 36 -6.21 10.50 -17.58
CA LYS A 36 -7.15 9.66 -18.33
C LYS A 36 -7.07 9.89 -19.85
N ALA A 37 -6.88 11.14 -20.28
CA ALA A 37 -6.74 11.47 -21.70
C ALA A 37 -5.45 10.89 -22.29
N ALA A 38 -4.31 11.09 -21.61
CA ALA A 38 -3.02 10.56 -22.05
C ALA A 38 -3.02 9.02 -22.09
N VAL A 39 -3.57 8.35 -21.07
CA VAL A 39 -3.68 6.88 -21.05
C VAL A 39 -4.59 6.36 -22.17
N LYS A 40 -5.69 7.06 -22.48
CA LYS A 40 -6.57 6.67 -23.59
C LYS A 40 -5.84 6.75 -24.93
N GLU A 41 -5.04 7.80 -25.14
CA GLU A 41 -4.23 7.93 -26.35
C GLU A 41 -3.16 6.84 -26.45
N MET A 42 -2.50 6.51 -25.33
CA MET A 42 -1.57 5.37 -25.24
C MET A 42 -2.24 4.03 -25.47
N LEU A 43 -3.51 3.84 -25.10
CA LEU A 43 -4.25 2.62 -25.40
C LEU A 43 -4.64 2.53 -26.89
N GLN A 44 -4.87 3.66 -27.55
CA GLN A 44 -5.23 3.71 -28.97
C GLN A 44 -4.02 3.57 -29.90
N HIS A 45 -2.88 4.16 -29.53
CA HIS A 45 -1.68 4.23 -30.38
C HIS A 45 -0.48 3.44 -29.82
N GLY A 46 -0.59 2.89 -28.61
CA GLY A 46 0.49 2.17 -27.97
C GLY A 46 0.73 0.79 -28.58
N GLY A 47 2.01 0.41 -28.68
CA GLY A 47 2.42 -0.94 -29.06
C GLY A 47 2.17 -1.98 -27.96
N ASN A 48 2.03 -3.24 -28.35
CA ASN A 48 1.89 -4.36 -27.42
C ASN A 48 3.27 -4.83 -26.91
N TYR A 49 3.53 -4.66 -25.61
CA TYR A 49 4.75 -5.14 -24.93
C TYR A 49 4.43 -6.26 -23.92
N PRO A 50 4.05 -7.46 -24.36
CA PRO A 50 3.57 -8.53 -23.47
C PRO A 50 4.63 -9.02 -22.47
N VAL A 51 5.90 -9.01 -22.87
CA VAL A 51 7.02 -9.44 -22.01
C VAL A 51 7.21 -8.48 -20.84
N ILE A 52 7.18 -7.16 -21.11
CA ILE A 52 7.33 -6.13 -20.08
C ILE A 52 6.10 -6.15 -19.15
N GLY A 53 4.91 -6.31 -19.71
CA GLY A 53 3.68 -6.45 -18.91
C GLY A 53 3.72 -7.66 -17.97
N ALA A 54 4.12 -8.83 -18.46
CA ALA A 54 4.26 -10.04 -17.65
C ALA A 54 5.31 -9.85 -16.52
N LEU A 55 6.46 -9.24 -16.82
CA LEU A 55 7.49 -8.95 -15.84
C LEU A 55 6.96 -8.05 -14.73
N ILE A 56 6.26 -6.95 -15.07
CA ILE A 56 5.70 -6.02 -14.10
C ILE A 56 4.68 -6.70 -13.19
N ILE A 57 3.81 -7.55 -13.74
CA ILE A 57 2.81 -8.29 -12.95
C ILE A 57 3.52 -9.19 -11.94
N VAL A 58 4.48 -10.00 -12.37
CA VAL A 58 5.22 -10.92 -11.48
C VAL A 58 5.95 -10.15 -10.38
N LEU A 59 6.66 -9.08 -10.74
CA LEU A 59 7.39 -8.24 -9.77
C LEU A 59 6.44 -7.63 -8.74
N THR A 60 5.31 -7.08 -9.20
CA THR A 60 4.31 -6.47 -8.32
C THR A 60 3.68 -7.51 -7.39
N SER A 61 3.40 -8.72 -7.88
CA SER A 61 2.89 -9.82 -7.04
C SER A 61 3.88 -10.22 -5.95
N VAL A 62 5.17 -10.34 -6.28
CA VAL A 62 6.22 -10.68 -5.30
C VAL A 62 6.33 -9.57 -4.25
N ILE A 63 6.36 -8.31 -4.66
CA ILE A 63 6.43 -7.16 -3.74
C ILE A 63 5.22 -7.16 -2.81
N LEU A 64 4.01 -7.43 -3.32
CA LEU A 64 2.80 -7.51 -2.52
C LEU A 64 2.90 -8.62 -1.46
N CYS A 65 3.31 -9.83 -1.84
CA CYS A 65 3.47 -10.95 -0.92
C CYS A 65 4.48 -10.64 0.19
N VAL A 66 5.63 -10.07 -0.18
CA VAL A 66 6.67 -9.66 0.77
C VAL A 66 6.15 -8.59 1.73
N SER A 67 5.43 -7.59 1.21
CA SER A 67 4.87 -6.50 2.02
C SER A 67 3.86 -7.01 3.04
N VAL A 68 2.93 -7.88 2.62
CA VAL A 68 1.95 -8.49 3.53
C VAL A 68 2.63 -9.32 4.60
N THR A 69 3.63 -10.12 4.22
CA THR A 69 4.37 -10.96 5.17
C THR A 69 5.15 -10.09 6.16
N ALA A 70 5.80 -9.02 5.71
CA ALA A 70 6.52 -8.08 6.58
C ALA A 70 5.58 -7.45 7.63
N ILE A 71 4.40 -6.97 7.21
CA ILE A 71 3.40 -6.42 8.14
C ILE A 71 2.96 -7.48 9.16
N MET A 72 2.70 -8.71 8.73
CA MET A 72 2.33 -9.80 9.64
C MET A 72 3.46 -10.15 10.61
N MET A 73 4.72 -10.13 10.17
CA MET A 73 5.89 -10.40 11.02
C MET A 73 6.08 -9.33 12.11
N THR A 74 5.77 -8.06 11.82
CA THR A 74 5.84 -6.99 12.84
C THR A 74 4.83 -7.14 13.96
N MET A 75 3.73 -7.87 13.73
CA MET A 75 2.66 -8.05 14.72
C MET A 75 3.00 -9.09 15.80
N PHE A 76 3.97 -9.97 15.54
CA PHE A 76 4.40 -11.01 16.49
C PHE A 76 5.80 -10.73 17.04
N GLU A 77 5.94 -10.72 18.36
CA GLU A 77 7.20 -10.43 19.05
C GLU A 77 8.36 -11.37 18.67
N SER A 78 8.07 -12.64 18.38
CA SER A 78 9.08 -13.64 17.98
C SER A 78 9.62 -13.44 16.56
N THR A 79 8.88 -12.75 15.69
CA THR A 79 9.19 -12.62 14.25
C THR A 79 9.56 -11.19 13.85
N SER A 80 9.35 -10.21 14.74
CA SER A 80 9.69 -8.79 14.53
C SER A 80 11.20 -8.52 14.46
N CYS A 81 12.02 -9.45 14.97
CA CYS A 81 13.47 -9.33 14.96
C CYS A 81 14.12 -9.54 13.58
N TYR A 82 13.39 -10.15 12.62
CA TYR A 82 13.90 -10.36 11.27
C TYR A 82 14.20 -9.03 10.56
N LEU A 83 15.29 -9.00 9.78
CA LEU A 83 15.67 -7.86 8.93
C LEU A 83 14.54 -7.42 7.99
N LEU A 84 13.73 -8.37 7.52
CA LEU A 84 12.60 -8.10 6.63
C LEU A 84 11.44 -7.36 7.34
N ALA A 85 11.34 -7.48 8.67
CA ALA A 85 10.40 -6.74 9.50
C ALA A 85 10.97 -5.40 10.02
N GLY A 86 12.22 -5.07 9.66
CA GLY A 86 12.91 -3.86 10.13
C GLY A 86 13.66 -4.03 11.46
N GLY A 87 13.80 -5.27 11.97
CA GLY A 87 14.59 -5.58 13.16
C GLY A 87 16.10 -5.63 12.91
N GLN A 88 16.89 -5.60 13.99
CA GLN A 88 18.36 -5.61 13.93
C GLN A 88 18.98 -6.97 13.57
N GLY A 89 18.16 -8.00 13.37
CA GLY A 89 18.60 -9.37 13.10
C GLY A 89 18.53 -10.24 14.34
N CYS A 90 17.71 -11.27 14.24
CA CYS A 90 17.89 -12.59 14.83
C CYS A 90 18.20 -13.52 13.65
#